data_AF-A0AAX6H5F2-F1
#
_entry.id   AF-A0AAX6H5F2-F1
#
_cell.length_a   1.000
_cell.length_b   1.000
_cell.length_c   1.000
_cell.angle_alpha   90.00
_cell.angle_beta   90.00
_cell.angle_gamma   90.00
#
_symmetry.space_group_name_H-M   'P 1'
#
loop_
_entity.id
_entity.type
_entity.pdbx_description
1 polymer ?
#
loop_
_entity_poly.entity_id
_entity_poly.type
_entity_poly.pdbx_seq_one_letter_code
_entity_poly.pdbx_strand_id
1 'polypeptide(L)' 'MSGFGAFFGSRAMEIVRRNDSPGLLWKRIKLTTTRKANAKKRLRRVWQNEAVLRACAQPPPPPPPSKS' A
#
# COMPACT_ATOMS: atom_id res chain seq x y z
N MET A 1 -56.32 -8.31 19.51
CA MET A 1 -55.86 -8.16 18.11
C MET A 1 -54.34 -8.15 18.10
N SER A 2 -53.77 -9.12 17.40
CA SER A 2 -52.34 -9.36 17.21
C SER A 2 -51.66 -8.19 16.49
N GLY A 3 -50.38 -7.92 16.77
CA GLY A 3 -49.52 -7.29 15.75
C GLY A 3 -48.59 -6.11 16.12
N PHE A 4 -48.21 -5.87 17.38
CA PHE A 4 -47.19 -4.85 17.72
C PHE A 4 -45.73 -5.24 17.40
N GLY A 5 -45.50 -6.18 16.47
CA GLY A 5 -44.17 -6.74 16.20
C GLY A 5 -43.67 -6.67 14.75
N ALA A 6 -44.48 -6.20 13.79
CA ALA A 6 -44.14 -6.34 12.37
C ALA A 6 -43.19 -5.28 11.79
N PHE A 7 -42.96 -4.15 12.48
CA PHE A 7 -42.21 -3.01 11.92
C PHE A 7 -40.76 -2.87 12.42
N PHE A 8 -40.33 -3.64 13.41
CA PHE A 8 -38.92 -3.60 13.88
C PHE A 8 -38.00 -4.55 13.09
N GLY A 9 -38.54 -5.58 12.43
CA GLY A 9 -37.76 -6.56 11.66
C GLY A 9 -37.39 -6.11 10.24
N SER A 10 -38.13 -5.17 9.65
CA SER A 10 -37.90 -4.72 8.26
C SER A 10 -36.69 -3.80 8.12
N ARG A 11 -36.40 -2.96 9.12
CA ARG A 11 -35.31 -1.97 9.07
C ARG A 11 -33.91 -2.60 9.19
N ALA A 12 -33.77 -3.62 10.03
CA ALA A 12 -32.51 -4.37 10.15
C ALA A 12 -32.18 -5.13 8.87
N MET A 13 -33.19 -5.77 8.27
CA MET A 13 -33.08 -6.39 6.94
C MET A 13 -32.78 -5.38 5.84
N GLU A 14 -33.32 -4.16 5.91
CA GLU A 14 -33.04 -3.11 4.93
C GLU A 14 -31.57 -2.61 4.99
N ILE A 15 -31.00 -2.51 6.19
CA ILE A 15 -29.56 -2.19 6.39
C ILE A 15 -28.68 -3.33 5.85
N VAL A 16 -29.07 -4.59 6.04
CA VAL A 16 -28.35 -5.76 5.54
C VAL A 16 -28.49 -5.90 4.01
N ARG A 17 -29.60 -5.43 3.43
CA ARG A 17 -29.92 -5.56 2.00
C ARG A 17 -29.37 -4.43 1.12
N ARG A 18 -28.83 -3.35 1.70
CA ARG A 18 -28.11 -2.26 0.99
C ARG A 18 -26.59 -2.47 0.93
N ASN A 19 -26.11 -3.70 0.90
CA ASN A 19 -24.75 -3.96 0.43
C ASN A 19 -24.86 -4.31 -1.07
N ASP A 20 -24.93 -3.29 -1.93
CA ASP A 20 -25.09 -3.42 -3.39
C ASP A 20 -23.88 -4.06 -4.11
N SER A 21 -23.08 -4.87 -3.40
CA SER A 21 -22.01 -5.70 -3.96
C SER A 21 -22.32 -7.16 -3.65
N PRO A 22 -22.96 -7.91 -4.55
CA PRO A 22 -23.21 -9.34 -4.36
C PRO A 22 -21.89 -10.12 -4.50
N GLY A 23 -21.11 -10.22 -3.42
CA GLY A 23 -19.86 -10.99 -3.41
C GLY A 23 -18.94 -10.78 -2.19
N LEU A 24 -17.79 -11.46 -2.20
CA LEU A 24 -16.71 -11.28 -1.24
C LEU A 24 -16.23 -9.82 -1.29
N LEU A 25 -16.27 -9.12 -0.15
CA LEU A 25 -15.93 -7.70 -0.09
C LEU A 25 -14.41 -7.49 -0.28
N TRP A 26 -13.99 -7.20 -1.50
CA TRP A 26 -12.63 -6.76 -1.79
C TRP A 26 -12.43 -5.34 -1.28
N LYS A 27 -12.00 -5.22 -0.01
CA LYS A 27 -11.82 -3.91 0.63
C LYS A 27 -10.69 -3.14 -0.04
N ARG A 28 -11.02 -2.08 -0.75
CA ARG A 28 -10.03 -1.15 -1.33
C ARG A 28 -9.39 -0.35 -0.20
N ILE A 29 -8.15 -0.68 0.14
CA ILE A 29 -7.41 0.01 1.21
C ILE A 29 -6.91 1.35 0.65
N LYS A 30 -7.26 2.44 1.33
CA LYS A 30 -6.78 3.78 0.97
C LYS A 30 -5.26 3.87 1.13
N LEU A 31 -4.62 4.70 0.30
CA LEU A 31 -3.20 5.00 0.45
C LEU A 31 -2.99 5.96 1.63
N THR A 32 -2.80 5.38 2.82
CA THR A 32 -2.52 6.14 4.05
C THR A 32 -1.10 6.70 4.09
N THR A 33 -0.87 7.68 4.95
CA THR A 33 0.45 8.34 5.14
C THR A 33 1.56 7.35 5.47
N THR A 34 1.31 6.39 6.38
CA THR A 34 2.27 5.34 6.73
C THR A 34 2.63 4.47 5.52
N ARG A 35 1.65 4.14 4.67
CA ARG A 35 1.88 3.35 3.45
C ARG A 35 2.71 4.15 2.43
N LYS A 36 2.47 5.46 2.29
CA LYS A 36 3.31 6.35 1.46
C LYS A 36 4.76 6.40 1.97
N ALA A 37 4.97 6.47 3.29
CA ALA A 37 6.31 6.46 3.88
C ALA A 37 7.06 5.15 3.60
N ASN A 38 6.37 4.00 3.67
CA ASN A 38 6.96 2.72 3.30
C ASN A 38 7.34 2.67 1.82
N ALA A 39 6.48 3.17 0.93
CA ALA A 39 6.79 3.28 -0.50
C ALA A 39 8.05 4.14 -0.74
N LYS A 40 8.16 5.31 -0.10
CA LYS A 40 9.36 6.16 -0.17
C LYS A 40 10.61 5.45 0.35
N LYS A 41 10.50 4.61 1.38
CA LYS A 41 11.62 3.80 1.88
C LYS A 41 12.06 2.75 0.85
N ARG A 42 11.12 2.07 0.19
CA ARG A 42 11.42 1.09 -0.87
C ARG A 42 12.12 1.76 -2.06
N LEU A 43 11.60 2.90 -2.52
CA LEU A 43 12.22 3.66 -3.62
C LEU A 43 13.66 4.06 -3.30
N ARG A 44 13.91 4.60 -2.10
CA ARG A 44 15.28 4.95 -1.69
C ARG A 44 16.22 3.76 -1.65
N ARG A 45 15.75 2.58 -1.21
CA ARG A 45 16.55 1.35 -1.22
C ARG A 45 16.94 0.93 -2.63
N VAL A 46 15.99 0.98 -3.58
CA VAL A 46 16.27 0.65 -4.99
C VAL A 46 17.32 1.60 -5.56
N TRP A 47 17.19 2.91 -5.31
CA TRP A 47 18.19 3.88 -5.76
C TRP A 47 19.58 3.64 -5.17
N GLN A 48 19.67 3.31 -3.88
CA GLN A 48 20.95 2.96 -3.26
C GLN A 48 21.56 1.71 -3.92
N ASN A 49 20.76 0.67 -4.13
CA ASN A 49 21.22 -0.56 -4.79
C ASN A 49 21.70 -0.28 -6.22
N GLU A 50 20.94 0.48 -7.00
CA GLU A 50 21.34 0.87 -8.35
C GLU A 50 22.62 1.70 -8.36
N ALA A 51 22.79 2.64 -7.42
CA ALA A 51 24.00 3.44 -7.31
C ALA A 51 25.23 2.57 -7.02
N VAL A 52 25.10 1.60 -6.11
CA VAL A 52 26.19 0.66 -5.81
C VAL A 52 26.54 -0.20 -7.02
N LEU A 53 25.53 -0.78 -7.70
CA LEU A 53 25.77 -1.60 -8.90
C LEU A 53 26.44 -0.80 -10.02
N ARG A 54 26.03 0.46 -10.22
CA ARG A 54 26.66 1.36 -11.19
C ARG A 54 28.09 1.71 -10.81
N ALA A 55 28.37 1.94 -9.54
CA ALA A 55 29.73 2.19 -9.06
C ALA A 55 30.64 0.96 -9.27
N CYS A 56 30.14 -0.24 -9.00
CA CYS A 56 30.88 -1.49 -9.25
C CYS A 56 31.13 -1.77 -10.75
N ALA A 57 30.33 -1.20 -11.65
CA ALA A 57 30.51 -1.34 -13.09
C ALA A 57 31.57 -0.39 -13.66
N GLN A 58 31.99 0.65 -12.92
CA GLN A 58 33.05 1.56 -13.36
C GLN A 58 34.44 0.95 -13.08
N PRO A 59 35.41 1.11 -14.00
CA PRO A 59 36.79 0.70 -13.72
C PRO A 59 37.36 1.53 -12.55
N PRO A 60 38.24 0.94 -11.72
CA PRO A 60 38.81 1.65 -10.59
C PRO A 60 39.59 2.89 -11.05
N PRO A 61 39.59 3.98 -10.26
CA PRO A 61 40.34 5.17 -10.60
C PRO A 61 41.84 4.86 -10.66
N PRO A 62 42.60 5.52 -11.56
CA PRO A 62 44.04 5.33 -11.64
C PRO A 62 44.73 5.72 -10.32
N PRO A 63 45.86 5.07 -9.97
CA PRO A 63 46.58 5.39 -8.75
C PRO A 63 47.03 6.86 -8.73
N PRO A 64 47.06 7.51 -7.55
CA PRO A 64 47.52 8.89 -7.43
C PRO A 64 48.98 9.00 -7.88
N PRO A 65 49.39 10.15 -8.45
CA PRO A 65 50.77 10.34 -8.88
C PRO A 65 51.71 10.23 -7.67
N SER A 66 52.76 9.43 -7.83
CA SER A 66 53.86 9.34 -6.86
C SER A 66 54.48 10.73 -6.73
N LYS A 67 54.38 11.33 -5.54
CA LYS A 67 55.13 12.56 -5.22
C LYS A 67 56.62 12.19 -5.25
N SER A 68 57.37 12.77 -6.19
CA SER A 68 58.84 12.73 -6.20
C SER A 68 59.41 13.72 -5.20
#